data_AF-A0A0L0NDC9-F1
#
_entry.id   AF-A0A0L0NDC9-F1
#
_cell.length_a   1.000
_cell.length_b   1.000
_cell.length_c   1.000
_cell.angle_alpha   90.00
_cell.angle_beta   90.00
_cell.angle_gamma   90.00
#
_symmetry.space_group_name_H-M   'P 1'
#
loop_
_entity.id
_entity.type
_entity.pdbx_description
1 polymer ?
#
loop_
_entity_poly.entity_id
_entity_poly.type
_entity_poly.pdbx_seq_one_letter_code
_entity_poly.pdbx_strand_id
1 'polypeptide(L)'
;MTQIIEGFSFLHDRGIAHGGYTDPHTGNFGIAVPQLDQLDEETFIDFISNPEVMPVVPRDHRFPMHTIPAYQTPTADVTALLASEKILPTTGEANIKIFDFGRGEKMLLQMQ
;
A
#
# COMPACT_ATOMS: atom_id res chain seq x y z
N MET A 1 -1.56 -0.36 17.95
CA MET A 1 -1.52 -1.81 18.24
C MET A 1 -2.89 -2.36 18.60
N THR A 2 -3.68 -1.68 19.45
CA THR A 2 -5.01 -2.13 19.90
C THR A 2 -5.97 -2.51 18.75
N GLN A 3 -6.15 -1.63 17.75
CA GLN A 3 -7.02 -1.92 16.59
C GLN A 3 -6.63 -3.20 15.85
N ILE A 4 -5.33 -3.52 15.77
CA ILE A 4 -4.83 -4.72 15.10
C ILE A 4 -5.24 -5.96 15.90
N ILE A 5 -5.01 -5.94 17.23
CA ILE A 5 -5.37 -7.05 18.12
C ILE A 5 -6.88 -7.29 18.12
N GLU A 6 -7.68 -6.24 18.24
CA GLU A 6 -9.14 -6.32 18.21
C GLU A 6 -9.65 -6.83 16.85
N GLY A 7 -9.05 -6.37 15.75
CA GLY A 7 -9.36 -6.84 14.41
C GLY A 7 -9.11 -8.35 14.25
N PHE A 8 -7.95 -8.85 14.70
CA PHE A 8 -7.66 -10.29 14.66
C PHE A 8 -8.54 -11.11 15.61
N SER A 9 -8.83 -10.60 16.82
CA SER A 9 -9.77 -11.26 17.73
C SER A 9 -11.14 -11.44 17.06
N PHE A 10 -11.66 -10.39 16.42
CA PHE A 10 -12.94 -10.43 15.71
C PHE A 10 -12.96 -11.45 14.56
N LEU A 11 -11.84 -11.60 13.84
CA LEU A 11 -11.68 -12.59 12.76
C LEU A 11 -11.65 -14.02 13.33
N HIS A 12 -10.88 -14.25 14.39
CA HIS A 12 -10.79 -15.56 15.04
C HIS A 12 -12.14 -16.02 15.63
N ASP A 13 -12.93 -15.10 16.20
CA ASP A 13 -14.29 -15.39 16.68
C ASP A 13 -15.23 -15.89 15.57
N ARG A 14 -14.90 -15.60 14.30
CA ARG A 14 -15.64 -16.06 13.10
C ARG A 14 -15.00 -17.26 12.43
N GLY A 15 -13.99 -17.85 13.06
CA GLY A 15 -13.23 -18.96 12.52
C GLY A 15 -12.44 -18.58 11.28
N ILE A 16 -12.01 -17.32 11.14
CA ILE A 16 -11.18 -16.85 10.03
C ILE A 16 -9.76 -16.68 10.55
N ALA A 17 -8.83 -17.46 10.01
CA ALA A 17 -7.40 -17.21 10.16
C ALA A 17 -6.90 -16.39 8.96
N HIS A 18 -6.08 -15.38 9.22
CA HIS A 18 -5.46 -14.56 8.19
C HIS A 18 -4.21 -15.29 7.66
N GLY A 19 -4.41 -16.15 6.65
CA GLY A 19 -3.35 -16.98 6.07
C GLY A 19 -2.88 -18.15 6.96
N GLY A 20 -1.81 -18.81 6.51
CA GLY A 20 -1.13 -19.90 7.24
C GLY A 20 -0.14 -19.39 8.30
N TYR A 21 0.86 -20.18 8.63
CA TYR A 21 1.86 -19.94 9.71
C TYR A 21 2.65 -18.62 9.66
N THR A 22 2.43 -17.73 8.68
CA THR A 22 3.31 -16.58 8.42
C THR A 22 2.67 -15.22 8.23
N ASP A 23 1.34 -15.01 8.34
CA ASP A 23 0.83 -13.77 7.75
C ASP A 23 -0.10 -12.85 8.56
N PRO A 24 0.43 -12.25 9.63
CA PRO A 24 0.23 -10.82 9.89
C PRO A 24 1.55 -10.04 9.75
N HIS A 25 1.70 -9.28 8.66
CA HIS A 25 2.83 -8.36 8.49
C HIS A 25 2.39 -6.96 8.07
N THR A 26 3.29 -5.96 8.18
CA THR A 26 2.96 -4.55 7.93
C THR A 26 2.39 -4.26 6.54
N GLY A 27 2.78 -5.03 5.52
CA GLY A 27 2.22 -4.91 4.16
C GLY A 27 0.73 -5.26 4.04
N ASN A 28 0.15 -5.93 5.03
CA ASN A 28 -1.26 -6.34 5.06
C ASN A 28 -2.12 -5.40 5.91
N PHE A 29 -1.52 -4.32 6.41
CA PHE A 29 -2.24 -3.26 7.10
C PHE A 29 -2.23 -2.01 6.24
N GLY A 30 -3.40 -1.45 5.99
CA GLY A 30 -3.52 -0.09 5.46
C GLY A 30 -4.12 0.86 6.48
N ILE A 31 -3.96 2.14 6.23
CA ILE A 31 -4.61 3.21 6.98
C ILE A 31 -5.65 3.81 6.04
N ALA A 32 -6.90 3.86 6.47
CA ALA A 32 -7.94 4.52 5.70
C ALA A 32 -7.69 6.04 5.68
N VAL A 33 -7.78 6.63 4.49
CA VAL A 33 -7.67 8.07 4.26
C VAL A 33 -9.03 8.56 3.73
N PRO A 34 -10.03 8.76 4.60
CA PRO A 34 -11.40 9.07 4.16
C PRO A 34 -11.53 10.44 3.48
N GLN A 35 -10.58 11.35 3.70
CA GLN A 35 -10.50 12.63 3.02
C GLN A 35 -9.94 12.52 1.60
N LEU A 36 -9.54 11.33 1.15
CA LEU A 36 -9.02 11.13 -0.21
C LEU A 36 -10.06 11.49 -1.27
N ASP A 37 -11.35 11.21 -1.02
CA ASP A 37 -12.46 11.57 -1.93
C ASP A 37 -12.68 13.09 -2.05
N GLN A 38 -12.05 13.88 -1.17
CA GLN A 38 -12.10 15.34 -1.19
C GLN A 38 -10.96 15.94 -2.02
N LEU A 39 -9.98 15.12 -2.42
CA LEU A 39 -8.87 15.56 -3.26
C LEU A 39 -9.35 15.64 -4.71
N ASP A 40 -9.11 16.79 -5.33
CA ASP A 40 -9.47 16.99 -6.72
C ASP A 40 -8.55 16.21 -7.66
N GLU A 41 -9.10 15.73 -8.77
CA GLU A 41 -8.35 14.99 -9.78
C GLU A 41 -7.27 15.87 -10.41
N GLU A 42 -7.55 17.17 -10.61
CA GLU A 42 -6.57 18.13 -11.13
C GLU A 42 -5.35 18.24 -10.23
N THR A 43 -5.51 18.16 -8.91
CA THR A 43 -4.38 18.20 -7.96
C THR A 43 -3.47 16.98 -8.13
N PHE A 44 -4.05 15.80 -8.38
CA PHE A 44 -3.28 14.60 -8.65
C PHE A 44 -2.57 14.67 -10.00
N ILE A 45 -3.25 15.17 -11.03
CA ILE A 45 -2.69 15.39 -12.37
C ILE A 45 -1.50 16.35 -12.26
N ASP A 46 -1.67 17.50 -11.62
CA ASP A 46 -0.62 18.50 -11.45
C ASP A 46 0.60 17.90 -10.73
N PHE A 47 0.39 17.13 -9.67
CA PHE A 47 1.46 16.44 -8.94
C PHE A 47 2.28 15.49 -9.82
N ILE A 48 1.66 14.79 -10.77
CA ILE A 48 2.35 13.82 -11.64
C ILE A 48 2.73 14.38 -13.03
N SER A 49 2.23 15.56 -13.39
CA SER A 49 2.23 16.09 -14.77
C SER A 49 3.62 16.42 -15.34
N ASN A 50 4.63 16.57 -14.50
CA ASN A 50 5.98 16.95 -14.94
C ASN A 50 7.07 16.19 -14.17
N PRO A 51 7.23 14.88 -14.42
CA PRO A 51 8.23 14.09 -13.73
C PRO A 51 9.64 14.47 -14.19
N GLU A 52 10.61 14.35 -13.28
CA GLU A 52 12.02 14.39 -13.66
C GLU A 52 12.33 13.25 -14.64
N VAL A 53 12.95 13.57 -15.78
CA VAL A 53 13.30 12.59 -16.81
C VAL A 53 14.80 12.33 -16.75
N MET A 54 15.17 11.07 -16.48
CA MET A 54 16.56 10.63 -16.45
C MET A 54 16.85 9.77 -17.69
N PRO A 55 17.85 10.13 -18.53
CA PRO A 55 18.24 9.29 -19.66
C PRO A 55 18.81 7.97 -19.16
N VAL A 56 18.42 6.87 -19.80
CA VAL A 56 18.97 5.56 -19.48
C VAL A 56 20.09 5.27 -20.46
N VAL A 57 21.30 5.08 -19.92
CA VAL A 57 22.49 4.73 -20.70
C VAL A 57 23.08 3.44 -20.12
N PRO A 58 23.28 2.39 -20.93
CA PRO A 58 23.85 1.15 -20.46
C PRO A 58 25.32 1.37 -20.14
N ARG A 59 25.77 0.71 -19.07
CA ARG A 59 27.17 0.78 -18.66
C ARG A 59 28.11 0.04 -19.59
N ASP A 60 27.62 -1.03 -20.23
CA ASP A 60 28.35 -1.77 -21.27
C ASP A 60 27.93 -1.26 -22.66
N HIS A 61 28.89 -0.74 -23.41
CA HIS A 61 28.71 -0.24 -24.77
C HIS A 61 28.26 -1.32 -25.78
N ARG A 62 28.38 -2.61 -25.43
CA ARG A 62 27.88 -3.73 -26.23
C ARG A 62 26.42 -4.06 -25.92
N PHE A 63 25.84 -3.47 -24.88
CA PHE A 63 24.46 -3.73 -24.50
C PHE A 63 23.51 -3.18 -25.58
N PRO A 64 22.51 -3.97 -26.02
CA PRO A 64 21.62 -3.57 -27.10
C PRO A 64 20.69 -2.43 -26.66
N MET A 65 21.01 -1.19 -27.04
CA MET A 65 20.24 0.03 -26.70
C MET A 65 18.74 -0.06 -26.98
N HIS A 66 18.33 -0.80 -28.03
CA HIS A 66 16.92 -0.94 -28.40
C HIS A 66 16.09 -1.78 -27.43
N THR A 67 16.72 -2.40 -26.42
CA THR A 67 16.05 -3.25 -25.41
C THR A 67 15.74 -2.53 -24.11
N ILE A 68 16.19 -1.30 -23.95
CA ILE A 68 15.96 -0.47 -22.76
C ILE A 68 15.15 0.77 -23.14
N PRO A 69 14.34 1.29 -22.22
CA PRO A 69 13.66 2.55 -22.45
C PRO A 69 14.69 3.68 -22.58
N ALA A 70 14.38 4.70 -23.39
CA ALA A 70 15.28 5.84 -23.59
C ALA A 70 15.45 6.70 -22.32
N TYR A 71 14.45 6.67 -21.44
CA TYR A 71 14.42 7.40 -20.20
C TYR A 71 13.64 6.65 -19.13
N GLN A 72 13.86 7.03 -17.89
CA GLN A 72 13.07 6.62 -16.74
C GLN A 72 12.64 7.87 -15.96
N THR A 73 11.53 7.74 -15.25
CA THR A 73 11.03 8.76 -14.33
C THR A 73 11.02 8.17 -12.92
N PRO A 74 11.27 8.97 -11.86
CA PRO A 74 11.01 8.54 -10.50
C PRO A 74 9.55 8.10 -10.32
N THR A 75 9.32 7.17 -9.39
CA THR A 75 7.97 6.87 -8.93
C THR A 75 7.41 8.06 -8.17
N ALA A 76 6.17 8.44 -8.48
CA ALA A 76 5.46 9.47 -7.71
C ALA A 76 5.19 8.96 -6.29
N ASP A 77 5.62 9.73 -5.29
CA ASP A 77 5.32 9.43 -3.89
C ASP A 77 3.98 10.03 -3.49
N VAL A 78 2.92 9.23 -3.63
CA VAL A 78 1.56 9.64 -3.24
C VAL A 78 1.52 10.02 -1.77
N THR A 79 2.33 9.43 -0.88
CA THR A 79 2.32 9.81 0.54
C THR A 79 2.81 11.24 0.77
N ALA A 80 3.74 11.72 -0.07
CA ALA A 80 4.19 13.11 -0.06
C ALA A 80 3.07 14.07 -0.47
N LEU A 81 2.28 13.72 -1.50
CA LEU A 81 1.10 14.49 -1.90
C LEU A 81 0.05 14.53 -0.78
N LEU A 82 -0.31 13.39 -0.21
CA LEU A 82 -1.29 13.34 0.88
C LEU A 82 -0.84 14.15 2.11
N ALA A 83 0.47 14.20 2.36
CA ALA A 83 1.06 15.02 3.42
C ALA A 83 1.01 16.52 3.10
N SER A 84 1.29 16.95 1.87
CA SER A 84 1.22 18.36 1.47
C SER A 84 -0.21 18.90 1.54
N GLU A 85 -1.18 18.07 1.18
CA GLU A 85 -2.61 18.37 1.26
C GLU A 85 -3.18 18.23 2.69
N LYS A 86 -2.36 17.80 3.65
CA LYS A 86 -2.74 17.62 5.08
C LYS A 86 -3.94 16.68 5.27
N ILE A 87 -4.08 15.68 4.41
CA ILE A 87 -5.18 14.71 4.47
C ILE A 87 -4.77 13.37 5.08
N LEU A 88 -3.49 13.18 5.42
CA LEU A 88 -3.06 12.03 6.21
C LEU A 88 -3.66 12.09 7.63
N PRO A 89 -4.25 10.99 8.13
CA PRO A 89 -4.84 10.98 9.46
C PRO A 89 -3.76 11.03 10.54
N THR A 90 -4.07 11.67 11.66
CA THR A 90 -3.23 11.58 12.86
C THR A 90 -3.32 10.19 13.49
N THR A 91 -2.40 9.85 14.40
CA THR A 91 -2.44 8.56 15.12
C THR A 91 -3.76 8.33 15.87
N GLY A 92 -4.43 9.40 16.35
CA GLY A 92 -5.73 9.30 17.02
C GLY A 92 -6.91 9.09 16.08
N GLU A 93 -6.78 9.50 14.82
CA GLU A 93 -7.81 9.39 13.78
C GLU A 93 -7.59 8.16 12.88
N ALA A 94 -6.37 7.61 12.89
CA ALA A 94 -5.98 6.51 12.02
C ALA A 94 -6.92 5.31 12.19
N ASN A 95 -7.54 4.90 11.10
CA ASN A 95 -8.36 3.70 11.04
C ASN A 95 -7.58 2.62 10.30
N ILE A 96 -7.07 1.63 11.05
CA ILE A 96 -6.29 0.53 10.48
C ILE A 96 -7.25 -0.47 9.83
N LYS A 97 -6.93 -0.86 8.61
CA LYS A 97 -7.63 -1.88 7.83
C LYS A 97 -6.71 -3.07 7.63
N ILE A 98 -7.25 -4.27 7.83
CA ILE A 98 -6.57 -5.53 7.57
C ILE A 98 -6.98 -5.98 6.17
N PHE A 99 -5.99 -6.22 5.31
CA PHE A 99 -6.18 -6.61 3.91
C PHE A 99 -5.33 -7.84 3.58
N ASP A 100 -5.59 -8.45 2.43
CA ASP A 100 -4.88 -9.61 1.93
C ASP A 100 -4.89 -10.82 2.88
N PHE A 101 -6.07 -11.44 2.99
CA PHE A 101 -6.27 -12.64 3.78
C PHE A 101 -5.66 -13.92 3.14
N GLY A 102 -4.94 -13.79 2.01
CA GLY A 102 -4.38 -14.90 1.25
C GLY A 102 -5.41 -15.98 0.91
N ARG A 103 -5.03 -17.26 1.11
CA ARG A 103 -5.98 -18.38 1.21
C ARG A 103 -6.58 -18.38 2.61
N GLY A 104 -7.54 -17.50 2.89
CA GLY A 104 -8.22 -17.50 4.17
C GLY A 104 -8.83 -18.88 4.44
N GLU A 105 -8.26 -19.62 5.40
CA GLU A 105 -8.78 -20.93 5.77
C GLU A 105 -9.83 -20.74 6.87
N LYS A 106 -10.95 -21.45 6.76
CA LYS A 106 -11.85 -21.61 7.90
C LYS A 106 -11.09 -22.41 8.94
N MET A 107 -10.92 -21.85 10.14
CA MET A 107 -10.52 -22.63 11.30
C MET A 107 -11.61 -23.69 11.51
N LEU A 108 -11.29 -24.93 11.12
CA LEU A 108 -12.02 -26.09 11.63
C LEU A 108 -11.80 -26.09 13.13
N LEU A 109 -12.81 -25.64 13.87
CA LEU A 109 -12.88 -25.84 15.31
C LEU A 109 -12.80 -27.35 15.56
N GLN A 110 -11.59 -27.85 15.78
CA GLN A 110 -11.42 -29.11 16.48
C GLN A 110 -11.74 -28.81 17.95
N MET A 111 -13.03 -28.89 18.26
CA MET A 111 -13.47 -29.08 19.63
C MET A 111 -12.91 -30.44 20.08
N GLN A 112 -11.92 -30.39 20.98
CA GLN A 112 -11.65 -31.47 21.93
C GLN A 112 -12.22 -31.06 23.28
#